data_AF-A0A137PHQ8-F1
#
_entry.id   AF-A0A137PHQ8-F1
#
_cell.length_a   1.000
_cell.length_b   1.000
_cell.length_c   1.000
_cell.angle_alpha   90.00
_cell.angle_beta   90.00
_cell.angle_gamma   90.00
#
_symmetry.space_group_name_H-M   'P 1'
#
loop_
_entity.id
_entity.type
_entity.pdbx_description
1 polymer ?
#
loop_
_entity_poly.entity_id
_entity_poly.type
_entity_poly.pdbx_seq_one_letter_code
_entity_poly.pdbx_strand_id
1 'polypeptide(L)'
;KLQGNESTPKKVTLSEFFKGFTDHEEKRPITEPRKIKESSPFSNIKTFSPSMYNTFLNSLPFKECTHPNGLLNLTSYLPNHFNPPDLGPIVFIETGRNFNDSRGTIQLKLDVSDSLYIMTHSYKSGHELPNIKCAVLWHIFGYQDTNKIRCYLKNWNEKRKKKLRINYSDYIHDQSIYLTNEMLMELKEQQGVVAYQIYQNVGDCIFIPAGCAYQVLNLSNCIQVSTGYISPERTYQCTQLASEFRKLPKKHYQNNDLAQVQNHILFSNSQCISILENNDNKLLDFIESPQKPKKSRIIRQTTPEYDINRYSFRKRTKLDKYL
;
A
#
# COMPACT_ATOMS: atom_id res chain seq x y z
N LYS A 1 -11.27 -12.66 -21.61
CA LYS A 1 -9.91 -13.03 -21.12
C LYS A 1 -9.87 -12.75 -19.63
N LEU A 2 -9.29 -13.64 -18.83
CA LEU A 2 -9.15 -13.47 -17.38
C LEU A 2 -8.27 -12.22 -17.11
N GLN A 3 -8.65 -11.37 -16.15
CA GLN A 3 -7.86 -10.22 -15.71
C GLN A 3 -6.80 -10.60 -14.66
N GLY A 4 -6.59 -11.88 -14.39
CA GLY A 4 -5.45 -12.33 -13.58
C GLY A 4 -4.17 -12.27 -14.41
N ASN A 5 -3.20 -11.45 -14.00
CA ASN A 5 -1.81 -11.59 -14.46
C ASN A 5 -1.23 -12.91 -13.89
N GLU A 6 -1.66 -14.05 -14.40
CA GLU A 6 -0.90 -15.30 -14.31
C GLU A 6 0.23 -15.26 -15.35
N SER A 7 1.07 -14.23 -15.30
CA SER A 7 2.34 -14.23 -16.04
C SER A 7 3.34 -15.00 -15.19
N THR A 8 3.80 -16.15 -15.68
CA THR A 8 4.89 -16.87 -15.04
C THR A 8 6.13 -15.96 -15.00
N PRO A 9 6.74 -15.75 -13.82
CA PRO A 9 7.90 -14.88 -13.72
C PRO A 9 9.06 -15.49 -14.50
N LYS A 10 9.50 -14.78 -15.55
CA LYS A 10 10.69 -15.15 -16.32
C LYS A 10 11.92 -14.62 -15.60
N LYS A 11 12.93 -15.48 -15.40
CA LYS A 11 14.25 -15.04 -14.95
C LYS A 11 14.96 -14.37 -16.12
N VAL A 12 15.28 -13.10 -15.98
CA VAL A 12 16.06 -12.30 -16.95
C VAL A 12 17.11 -11.51 -16.18
N THR A 13 18.24 -11.22 -16.81
CA THR A 13 19.24 -10.34 -16.20
C THR A 13 18.76 -8.89 -16.17
N LEU A 14 19.28 -8.07 -15.25
CA LEU A 14 18.98 -6.64 -15.24
C LEU A 14 19.41 -5.95 -16.55
N SER A 15 20.56 -6.36 -17.12
CA SER A 15 21.05 -5.84 -18.40
C SER A 15 20.05 -6.10 -19.54
N GLU A 16 19.57 -7.34 -19.68
CA GLU A 16 18.56 -7.68 -20.70
C GLU A 16 17.22 -6.96 -20.45
N PHE A 17 16.81 -6.81 -19.18
CA PHE A 17 15.63 -6.04 -18.85
C PHE A 17 15.77 -4.59 -19.32
N PHE A 18 16.86 -3.91 -18.93
CA PHE A 18 17.06 -2.50 -19.26
C PHE A 18 17.31 -2.26 -20.75
N LYS A 19 17.98 -3.20 -21.45
CA LYS A 19 18.08 -3.16 -22.91
C LYS A 19 16.69 -3.17 -23.55
N GLY A 20 15.79 -4.05 -23.11
CA GLY A 20 14.40 -4.06 -23.59
C GLY A 20 13.56 -2.88 -23.09
N PHE A 21 13.95 -2.26 -21.97
CA PHE A 21 13.29 -1.06 -21.43
C PHE A 21 13.60 0.18 -22.27
N THR A 22 14.78 0.23 -22.90
CA THR A 22 15.19 1.32 -23.80
C THR A 22 14.92 1.04 -25.27
N ASP A 23 14.99 -0.22 -25.72
CA ASP A 23 14.83 -0.59 -27.14
C ASP A 23 13.35 -0.58 -27.56
N HIS A 24 12.77 0.62 -27.62
CA HIS A 24 11.40 0.86 -28.05
C HIS A 24 11.37 1.05 -29.58
N GLU A 25 11.65 -0.01 -30.35
CA GLU A 25 11.23 -0.02 -31.75
C GLU A 25 9.70 0.09 -31.78
N GLU A 26 9.17 1.19 -32.34
CA GLU A 26 7.73 1.51 -32.48
C GLU A 26 6.91 0.40 -33.15
N LYS A 27 7.58 -0.63 -33.69
CA LYS A 27 7.00 -1.76 -34.43
C LYS A 27 6.81 -3.02 -33.59
N ARG A 28 7.33 -3.10 -32.36
CA ARG A 28 7.08 -4.26 -31.48
C ARG A 28 5.93 -3.95 -30.53
N PRO A 29 4.76 -4.59 -30.69
CA PRO A 29 3.67 -4.41 -29.73
C PRO A 29 4.17 -4.78 -28.33
N ILE A 30 3.77 -4.00 -27.33
CA ILE A 30 4.04 -4.27 -25.91
C ILE A 30 3.23 -5.49 -25.49
N THR A 31 3.62 -6.67 -25.97
CA THR A 31 2.85 -7.92 -25.86
C THR A 31 2.93 -8.53 -24.47
N GLU A 32 4.03 -8.29 -23.76
CA GLU A 32 4.26 -8.75 -22.39
C GLU A 32 4.88 -7.63 -21.55
N PRO A 33 4.07 -6.91 -20.76
CA PRO A 33 4.59 -5.89 -19.86
C PRO A 33 5.44 -6.56 -18.78
N ARG A 34 6.62 -5.97 -18.53
CA ARG A 34 7.61 -6.45 -17.58
C ARG A 34 7.68 -5.48 -16.41
N LYS A 35 7.77 -6.04 -15.21
CA LYS A 35 8.06 -5.29 -13.99
C LYS A 35 9.20 -5.94 -13.24
N ILE A 36 10.07 -5.13 -12.66
CA ILE A 36 11.06 -5.63 -11.72
C ILE A 36 10.34 -5.94 -10.40
N LYS A 37 10.50 -7.17 -9.89
CA LYS A 37 9.86 -7.59 -8.64
C LYS A 37 10.46 -6.90 -7.42
N GLU A 38 9.66 -6.84 -6.36
CA GLU A 38 10.01 -6.36 -5.01
C GLU A 38 11.12 -7.18 -4.32
N SER A 39 11.55 -8.32 -4.87
CA SER A 39 12.72 -9.07 -4.38
C SER A 39 14.03 -8.67 -5.08
N SER A 40 14.02 -7.57 -5.83
CA SER A 40 15.20 -7.03 -6.52
C SER A 40 16.05 -6.15 -5.60
N PRO A 41 17.31 -5.83 -5.94
CA PRO A 41 18.11 -4.87 -5.16
C PRO A 41 17.43 -3.50 -4.98
N PHE A 42 16.47 -3.13 -5.84
CA PHE A 42 15.74 -1.86 -5.76
C PHE A 42 14.68 -1.81 -4.66
N SER A 43 14.40 -2.93 -3.98
CA SER A 43 13.40 -2.99 -2.92
C SER A 43 13.81 -2.28 -1.64
N ASN A 44 15.12 -2.13 -1.42
CA ASN A 44 15.68 -1.32 -0.35
C ASN A 44 16.63 -0.28 -0.96
N ILE A 45 16.06 0.82 -1.44
CA ILE A 45 16.83 1.91 -2.05
C ILE A 45 17.84 2.53 -1.07
N LYS A 46 17.58 2.48 0.23
CA LYS A 46 18.50 2.96 1.27
C LYS A 46 19.80 2.17 1.26
N THR A 47 19.74 0.86 1.15
CA THR A 47 20.92 -0.01 1.05
C THR A 47 21.53 0.02 -0.36
N PHE A 48 20.70 0.00 -1.40
CA PHE A 48 21.16 -0.05 -2.78
C PHE A 48 21.85 1.23 -3.24
N SER A 49 21.31 2.40 -2.89
CA SER A 49 21.85 3.70 -3.23
C SER A 49 21.46 4.76 -2.18
N PRO A 50 22.29 4.94 -1.14
CA PRO A 50 22.06 5.95 -0.11
C PRO A 50 21.91 7.38 -0.68
N SER A 51 22.65 7.68 -1.76
CA SER A 51 22.55 8.97 -2.45
C SER A 51 21.16 9.17 -3.10
N MET A 52 20.62 8.16 -3.78
CA MET A 52 19.26 8.23 -4.34
C MET A 52 18.20 8.30 -3.25
N TYR A 53 18.35 7.53 -2.17
CA TYR A 53 17.46 7.59 -1.00
C TYR A 53 17.41 9.01 -0.42
N ASN A 54 18.55 9.62 -0.13
CA ASN A 54 18.62 10.99 0.41
C ASN A 54 18.07 12.02 -0.59
N THR A 55 18.37 11.86 -1.88
CA THR A 55 17.84 12.76 -2.93
C THR A 55 16.32 12.68 -3.00
N PHE A 56 15.75 11.48 -2.93
CA PHE A 56 14.30 11.28 -2.90
C PHE A 56 13.68 11.94 -1.66
N LEU A 57 14.19 11.68 -0.46
CA LEU A 57 13.68 12.30 0.77
C LEU A 57 13.75 13.85 0.71
N ASN A 58 14.84 14.39 0.19
CA ASN A 58 15.00 15.83 0.01
C ASN A 58 14.06 16.43 -1.03
N SER A 59 13.54 15.62 -1.95
CA SER A 59 12.61 16.04 -3.01
C SER A 59 11.13 15.88 -2.63
N LEU A 60 10.84 15.29 -1.47
CA LEU A 60 9.46 15.08 -1.02
C LEU A 60 8.71 16.42 -0.88
N PRO A 61 7.53 16.57 -1.50
CA PRO A 61 6.63 17.70 -1.23
C PRO A 61 5.91 17.51 0.12
N PHE A 62 5.46 18.60 0.76
CA PHE A 62 4.77 18.58 2.05
C PHE A 62 5.53 17.79 3.13
N LYS A 63 6.81 18.11 3.33
CA LYS A 63 7.75 17.35 4.17
C LYS A 63 7.28 17.20 5.61
N GLU A 64 6.46 18.13 6.09
CA GLU A 64 5.81 18.06 7.40
C GLU A 64 5.05 16.74 7.58
N CYS A 65 4.39 16.24 6.52
CA CYS A 65 3.63 14.98 6.54
C CYS A 65 4.40 13.81 5.91
N THR A 66 5.17 14.07 4.84
CA THR A 66 5.71 13.01 3.99
C THR A 66 7.12 12.58 4.38
N HIS A 67 7.92 13.47 4.95
CA HIS A 67 9.29 13.15 5.33
C HIS A 67 9.28 12.27 6.59
N PRO A 68 10.21 11.29 6.73
CA PRO A 68 10.29 10.46 7.95
C PRO A 68 10.58 11.23 9.24
N ASN A 69 11.08 12.46 9.14
CA ASN A 69 11.29 13.38 10.26
C ASN A 69 10.24 14.52 10.29
N GLY A 70 9.16 14.39 9.51
CA GLY A 70 8.09 15.37 9.46
C GLY A 70 7.26 15.36 10.73
N LEU A 71 6.95 16.54 11.28
CA LEU A 71 6.18 16.70 12.52
C LEU A 71 4.77 16.08 12.44
N LEU A 72 4.17 16.08 11.25
CA LEU A 72 2.84 15.51 10.99
C LEU A 72 2.94 14.11 10.40
N ASN A 73 4.12 13.49 10.38
CA ASN A 73 4.26 12.10 9.99
C ASN A 73 4.29 11.22 11.24
N LEU A 74 3.20 10.52 11.54
CA LEU A 74 3.10 9.69 12.75
C LEU A 74 4.08 8.51 12.73
N THR A 75 4.66 8.20 11.57
CA THR A 75 5.70 7.16 11.46
C THR A 75 6.97 7.52 12.24
N SER A 76 7.27 8.81 12.38
CA SER A 76 8.47 9.34 13.05
C SER A 76 8.50 9.11 14.57
N TYR A 77 7.33 8.78 15.16
CA TYR A 77 7.15 8.71 16.61
C TYR A 77 7.29 7.28 17.17
N LEU A 78 7.26 6.24 16.33
CA LEU A 78 7.42 4.85 16.79
C LEU A 78 8.91 4.52 16.93
N PRO A 79 9.41 4.19 18.15
CA PRO A 79 10.84 3.94 18.33
C PRO A 79 11.33 2.74 17.52
N ASN A 80 12.55 2.83 16.98
CA ASN A 80 13.12 1.81 16.09
C ASN A 80 13.18 0.40 16.69
N HIS A 81 13.31 0.28 18.02
CA HIS A 81 13.37 -1.02 18.69
C HIS A 81 12.02 -1.78 18.70
N PHE A 82 10.92 -1.12 18.34
CA PHE A 82 9.64 -1.77 18.04
C PHE A 82 9.58 -2.36 16.63
N ASN A 83 10.64 -2.21 15.83
CA ASN A 83 10.71 -2.63 14.43
C ASN A 83 9.51 -2.08 13.63
N PRO A 84 9.39 -0.75 13.50
CA PRO A 84 8.34 -0.14 12.71
C PRO A 84 8.35 -0.73 11.29
N PRO A 85 7.18 -0.97 10.67
CA PRO A 85 7.15 -1.44 9.29
C PRO A 85 7.76 -0.39 8.35
N ASP A 86 8.51 -0.87 7.35
CA ASP A 86 9.08 -0.01 6.33
C ASP A 86 7.98 0.38 5.32
N LEU A 87 7.58 1.65 5.34
CA LEU A 87 6.61 2.21 4.40
C LEU A 87 7.28 2.76 3.12
N GLY A 88 8.61 2.65 2.98
CA GLY A 88 9.33 3.07 1.79
C GLY A 88 10.60 3.89 2.06
N PRO A 89 11.31 4.33 1.00
CA PRO A 89 10.85 4.41 -0.38
C PRO A 89 10.98 3.11 -1.18
N ILE A 90 10.02 2.89 -2.09
CA ILE A 90 9.98 1.75 -3.01
C ILE A 90 10.12 2.25 -4.45
N VAL A 91 11.01 1.64 -5.22
CA VAL A 91 11.21 1.95 -6.64
C VAL A 91 10.40 0.98 -7.50
N PHE A 92 9.54 1.54 -8.35
CA PHE A 92 8.75 0.82 -9.35
C PHE A 92 9.38 1.03 -10.72
N ILE A 93 9.78 -0.07 -11.38
CA ILE A 93 10.36 -0.05 -12.73
C ILE A 93 9.53 -0.98 -13.60
N GLU A 94 8.72 -0.38 -14.47
CA GLU A 94 7.66 -1.09 -15.19
C GLU A 94 7.56 -0.60 -16.64
N THR A 95 7.39 -1.53 -17.56
CA THR A 95 7.12 -1.18 -18.96
C THR A 95 5.67 -0.74 -19.16
N GLY A 96 5.44 0.11 -20.15
CA GLY A 96 4.11 0.56 -20.52
C GLY A 96 3.20 -0.56 -21.04
N ARG A 97 1.95 -0.21 -21.33
CA ARG A 97 0.95 -1.03 -21.99
C ARG A 97 0.19 -0.17 -23.00
N ASN A 98 -0.55 -0.82 -23.90
CA ASN A 98 -1.45 -0.11 -24.79
C ASN A 98 -2.60 0.54 -23.99
N PHE A 99 -3.07 1.70 -24.46
CA PHE A 99 -4.15 2.45 -23.83
C PHE A 99 -5.43 1.62 -23.63
N ASN A 100 -5.75 0.73 -24.58
CA ASN A 100 -6.93 -0.13 -24.53
C ASN A 100 -6.68 -1.49 -23.81
N ASP A 101 -5.57 -1.67 -23.08
CA ASP A 101 -5.31 -2.92 -22.34
C ASP A 101 -6.22 -3.02 -21.11
N SER A 102 -6.98 -4.12 -21.05
CA SER A 102 -7.96 -4.37 -19.99
C SER A 102 -7.37 -4.85 -18.66
N ARG A 103 -6.04 -4.84 -18.47
CA ARG A 103 -5.37 -5.42 -17.30
C ARG A 103 -4.73 -4.39 -16.36
N GLY A 104 -4.45 -3.18 -16.84
CA GLY A 104 -3.67 -2.18 -16.09
C GLY A 104 -2.26 -2.64 -15.74
N THR A 105 -1.41 -1.71 -15.31
CA THR A 105 -0.10 -2.02 -14.74
C THR A 105 -0.23 -2.33 -13.25
N ILE A 106 -1.03 -1.53 -12.53
CA ILE A 106 -1.45 -1.78 -11.14
C ILE A 106 -2.96 -2.02 -11.14
N GLN A 107 -3.37 -3.19 -10.65
CA GLN A 107 -4.77 -3.55 -10.44
C GLN A 107 -5.38 -2.68 -9.32
N LEU A 108 -6.70 -2.60 -9.29
CA LEU A 108 -7.45 -1.87 -8.27
C LEU A 108 -7.02 -2.34 -6.86
N LYS A 109 -6.53 -1.41 -6.04
CA LYS A 109 -6.07 -1.69 -4.68
C LYS A 109 -6.34 -0.55 -3.71
N LEU A 110 -6.09 -0.83 -2.44
CA LEU A 110 -6.08 0.11 -1.31
C LEU A 110 -4.74 -0.03 -0.58
N ASP A 111 -4.17 1.10 -0.18
CA ASP A 111 -3.00 1.11 0.72
C ASP A 111 -3.48 1.39 2.15
N VAL A 112 -2.86 0.73 3.14
CA VAL A 112 -3.20 0.87 4.56
C VAL A 112 -2.91 2.28 5.08
N SER A 113 -1.86 2.91 4.57
CA SER A 113 -1.39 4.24 4.94
C SER A 113 -1.66 5.24 3.82
N ASP A 114 -1.38 6.51 4.07
CA ASP A 114 -1.23 7.47 2.98
C ASP A 114 0.01 7.09 2.17
N SER A 115 -0.03 7.39 0.87
CA SER A 115 1.06 7.11 -0.06
C SER A 115 1.26 8.28 -1.01
N LEU A 116 2.47 8.40 -1.55
CA LEU A 116 2.74 9.28 -2.68
C LEU A 116 3.58 8.57 -3.73
N TYR A 117 3.48 9.01 -4.98
CA TYR A 117 4.20 8.46 -6.12
C TYR A 117 4.81 9.59 -6.95
N ILE A 118 6.15 9.66 -6.97
CA ILE A 118 6.89 10.62 -7.79
C ILE A 118 7.33 9.93 -9.08
N MET A 119 6.97 10.51 -10.23
CA MET A 119 7.46 10.05 -11.53
C MET A 119 8.87 10.60 -11.77
N THR A 120 9.87 9.74 -11.70
CA THR A 120 11.29 10.15 -11.85
C THR A 120 11.80 9.98 -13.26
N HIS A 121 11.25 9.04 -14.03
CA HIS A 121 11.65 8.83 -15.40
C HIS A 121 10.51 8.25 -16.25
N SER A 122 10.43 8.71 -17.49
CA SER A 122 9.63 8.10 -18.53
C SER A 122 10.39 8.15 -19.85
N TYR A 123 10.44 7.04 -20.58
CA TYR A 123 11.27 6.90 -21.77
C TYR A 123 10.74 7.72 -22.97
N LYS A 124 9.42 7.85 -23.08
CA LYS A 124 8.71 8.76 -24.01
C LYS A 124 7.62 9.49 -23.25
N SER A 125 7.16 10.66 -23.71
CA SER A 125 5.83 11.12 -23.34
C SER A 125 4.86 10.04 -23.80
N GLY A 126 4.25 9.31 -22.86
CA GLY A 126 3.33 8.22 -23.20
C GLY A 126 2.18 8.72 -24.07
N HIS A 127 1.38 7.78 -24.57
CA HIS A 127 0.24 7.98 -25.47
C HIS A 127 -0.22 9.45 -25.57
N GLU A 128 0.03 10.08 -26.71
CA GLU A 128 -0.43 11.44 -26.97
C GLU A 128 -1.95 11.37 -27.17
N LEU A 129 -2.70 11.61 -26.10
CA LEU A 129 -4.09 12.00 -26.23
C LEU A 129 -4.12 13.37 -26.93
N PRO A 130 -5.20 13.72 -27.67
CA PRO A 130 -5.28 15.02 -28.33
C PRO A 130 -4.95 16.15 -27.36
N ASN A 131 -3.78 16.79 -27.55
CA ASN A 131 -3.21 17.87 -26.74
C ASN A 131 -2.78 17.53 -25.28
N ILE A 132 -2.69 16.25 -24.89
CA ILE A 132 -2.27 15.85 -23.53
C ILE A 132 -1.21 14.75 -23.62
N LYS A 133 0.00 15.06 -23.12
CA LYS A 133 1.05 14.06 -22.88
C LYS A 133 0.74 13.31 -21.58
N CYS A 134 0.83 11.99 -21.61
CA CYS A 134 0.54 11.17 -20.43
C CYS A 134 1.46 9.95 -20.37
N ALA A 135 2.44 9.95 -19.47
CA ALA A 135 3.25 8.76 -19.19
C ALA A 135 2.45 7.68 -18.44
N VAL A 136 1.59 8.09 -17.49
CA VAL A 136 0.81 7.17 -16.66
C VAL A 136 -0.59 7.71 -16.41
N LEU A 137 -1.58 6.86 -16.64
CA LEU A 137 -2.98 7.12 -16.35
C LEU A 137 -3.38 6.53 -15.00
N TRP A 138 -3.88 7.38 -14.13
CA TRP A 138 -4.41 7.01 -12.82
C TRP A 138 -5.93 7.13 -12.81
N HIS A 139 -6.57 6.18 -12.14
CA HIS A 139 -7.95 6.31 -11.70
C HIS A 139 -7.95 6.18 -10.17
N ILE A 140 -8.33 7.25 -9.47
CA ILE A 140 -8.43 7.29 -8.01
C ILE A 140 -9.89 7.49 -7.64
N PHE A 141 -10.38 6.74 -6.66
CA PHE A 141 -11.76 6.80 -6.21
C PHE A 141 -11.83 7.44 -4.82
N GLY A 142 -12.92 8.17 -4.55
CA GLY A 142 -13.17 8.71 -3.22
C GLY A 142 -13.29 7.60 -2.18
N TYR A 143 -12.70 7.79 -0.99
CA TYR A 143 -12.69 6.77 0.06
C TYR A 143 -14.11 6.34 0.52
N GLN A 144 -15.11 7.21 0.35
CA GLN A 144 -16.51 6.89 0.68
C GLN A 144 -17.13 5.87 -0.28
N ASP A 145 -16.61 5.77 -1.50
CA ASP A 145 -17.18 4.94 -2.56
C ASP A 145 -16.65 3.50 -2.56
N THR A 146 -15.64 3.19 -1.74
CA THR A 146 -14.99 1.87 -1.69
C THR A 146 -15.99 0.71 -1.54
N ASN A 147 -17.02 0.86 -0.69
CA ASN A 147 -18.05 -0.17 -0.54
C ASN A 147 -18.99 -0.29 -1.75
N LYS A 148 -19.28 0.82 -2.43
CA LYS A 148 -20.07 0.81 -3.67
C LYS A 148 -19.29 0.11 -4.80
N ILE A 149 -17.98 0.33 -4.87
CA ILE A 149 -17.09 -0.36 -5.82
C ILE A 149 -17.10 -1.87 -5.56
N ARG A 150 -16.96 -2.30 -4.29
CA ARG A 150 -17.08 -3.72 -3.92
C ARG A 150 -18.43 -4.31 -4.31
N CYS A 151 -19.52 -3.57 -4.10
CA CYS A 151 -20.88 -4.00 -4.48
C CYS A 151 -21.00 -4.17 -6.00
N TYR A 152 -20.51 -3.19 -6.77
CA TYR A 152 -20.47 -3.27 -8.24
C TYR A 152 -19.67 -4.50 -8.70
N LEU A 153 -18.46 -4.71 -8.18
CA LEU A 153 -17.59 -5.83 -8.55
C LEU A 153 -18.21 -7.19 -8.21
N LYS A 154 -18.90 -7.29 -7.07
CA LYS A 154 -19.67 -8.47 -6.71
C LYS A 154 -20.78 -8.75 -7.73
N ASN A 155 -21.60 -7.76 -8.05
CA ASN A 155 -22.68 -7.91 -9.03
C ASN A 155 -22.14 -8.24 -10.43
N TRP A 156 -21.04 -7.59 -10.83
CA TRP A 156 -20.34 -7.88 -12.08
C TRP A 156 -19.87 -9.34 -12.13
N ASN A 157 -19.29 -9.86 -11.04
CA ASN A 157 -18.84 -11.25 -10.96
C ASN A 157 -20.03 -12.23 -11.00
N GLU A 158 -21.13 -11.92 -10.32
CA GLU A 158 -22.33 -12.76 -10.31
C GLU A 158 -23.03 -12.84 -11.68
N LYS A 159 -23.01 -11.77 -12.47
CA LYS A 159 -23.55 -11.76 -13.85
C LYS A 159 -22.77 -12.68 -14.82
N ARG A 160 -21.54 -13.05 -14.48
CA ARG A 160 -20.73 -13.96 -15.32
C ARG A 160 -21.28 -15.39 -15.26
N LYS A 161 -21.05 -16.14 -16.34
CA LYS A 161 -21.34 -17.60 -16.39
C LYS A 161 -20.71 -18.28 -15.16
N LYS A 162 -21.43 -19.19 -14.50
CA LYS A 162 -20.99 -19.85 -13.24
C LYS A 162 -19.54 -20.36 -13.27
N LYS A 163 -19.12 -20.95 -14.40
CA LYS A 163 -17.74 -21.46 -14.63
C LYS A 163 -16.63 -20.39 -14.73
N LEU A 164 -17.01 -19.12 -14.93
CA LEU A 164 -16.11 -17.97 -15.09
C LEU A 164 -16.11 -17.04 -13.86
N ARG A 165 -16.90 -17.37 -12.83
CA ARG A 165 -16.93 -16.64 -11.57
C ARG A 165 -15.66 -16.96 -10.80
N ILE A 166 -15.04 -15.93 -10.23
CA ILE A 166 -13.85 -16.09 -9.39
C ILE A 166 -14.30 -15.93 -7.93
N ASN A 167 -13.78 -16.78 -7.04
CA ASN A 167 -14.05 -16.68 -5.61
C ASN A 167 -13.02 -15.75 -4.96
N TYR A 168 -13.34 -14.46 -4.92
CA TYR A 168 -12.49 -13.45 -4.29
C TYR A 168 -12.63 -13.48 -2.77
N SER A 169 -11.54 -13.26 -2.04
CA SER A 169 -11.59 -13.04 -0.59
C SER A 169 -12.15 -11.65 -0.30
N ASP A 170 -11.66 -10.64 -1.03
CA ASP A 170 -12.25 -9.32 -1.15
C ASP A 170 -12.00 -8.77 -2.56
N TYR A 171 -12.99 -8.10 -3.13
CA TYR A 171 -12.94 -7.64 -4.53
C TYR A 171 -11.90 -6.54 -4.80
N ILE A 172 -11.34 -5.90 -3.77
CA ILE A 172 -10.28 -4.90 -3.88
C ILE A 172 -8.98 -5.44 -3.27
N HIS A 173 -9.03 -6.03 -2.08
CA HIS A 173 -7.81 -6.47 -1.38
C HIS A 173 -7.10 -7.65 -2.04
N ASP A 174 -7.80 -8.41 -2.90
CA ASP A 174 -7.18 -9.46 -3.71
C ASP A 174 -6.27 -8.86 -4.82
N GLN A 175 -6.41 -7.57 -5.15
CA GLN A 175 -5.62 -6.81 -6.15
C GLN A 175 -5.50 -7.52 -7.52
N SER A 176 -6.63 -8.03 -8.02
CA SER A 176 -6.67 -8.89 -9.21
C SER A 176 -7.57 -8.37 -10.33
N ILE A 177 -8.22 -7.24 -10.12
CA ILE A 177 -9.19 -6.65 -11.04
C ILE A 177 -8.67 -5.29 -11.49
N TYR A 178 -8.78 -4.99 -12.78
CA TYR A 178 -8.60 -3.64 -13.30
C TYR A 178 -9.92 -3.20 -13.95
N LEU A 179 -10.49 -2.10 -13.50
CA LEU A 179 -11.72 -1.55 -14.05
C LEU A 179 -11.43 -1.00 -15.44
N THR A 180 -11.97 -1.66 -16.47
CA THR A 180 -11.88 -1.17 -17.86
C THR A 180 -12.74 0.08 -18.04
N ASN A 181 -12.60 0.77 -19.18
CA ASN A 181 -13.46 1.91 -19.50
C ASN A 181 -14.95 1.53 -19.49
N GLU A 182 -15.33 0.34 -19.96
CA GLU A 182 -16.72 -0.13 -19.85
C GLU A 182 -17.14 -0.29 -18.38
N MET A 183 -16.29 -0.89 -17.55
CA MET A 183 -16.59 -1.06 -16.13
C MET A 183 -16.68 0.28 -15.39
N LEU A 184 -15.85 1.26 -15.74
CA LEU A 184 -15.91 2.62 -15.17
C LEU A 184 -17.22 3.33 -15.55
N MET A 185 -17.67 3.18 -16.80
CA MET A 185 -18.97 3.71 -17.25
C MET A 185 -20.14 3.05 -16.51
N GLU A 186 -20.14 1.72 -16.41
CA GLU A 186 -21.17 0.98 -15.67
C GLU A 186 -21.18 1.33 -14.17
N LEU A 187 -20.01 1.48 -13.55
CA LEU A 187 -19.86 1.87 -12.15
C LEU A 187 -20.48 3.25 -11.90
N LYS A 188 -20.27 4.20 -12.81
CA LYS A 188 -20.90 5.52 -12.77
C LYS A 188 -22.42 5.42 -12.88
N GLU A 189 -22.93 4.66 -13.85
CA GLU A 189 -24.37 4.52 -14.08
C GLU A 189 -25.09 3.81 -12.93
N GLN A 190 -24.50 2.72 -12.40
CA GLN A 190 -25.15 1.85 -11.42
C GLN A 190 -24.95 2.31 -9.97
N GLN A 191 -23.84 2.97 -9.65
CA GLN A 191 -23.47 3.35 -8.28
C GLN A 191 -23.23 4.85 -8.09
N GLY A 192 -23.26 5.65 -9.17
CA GLY A 192 -22.93 7.07 -9.11
C GLY A 192 -21.46 7.36 -8.81
N VAL A 193 -20.57 6.35 -8.91
CA VAL A 193 -19.17 6.48 -8.55
C VAL A 193 -18.34 6.86 -9.78
N VAL A 194 -17.58 7.95 -9.68
CA VAL A 194 -16.71 8.45 -10.75
C VAL A 194 -15.27 8.49 -10.23
N ALA A 195 -14.34 7.95 -11.02
CA ALA A 195 -12.92 8.07 -10.73
C ALA A 195 -12.41 9.48 -11.06
N TYR A 196 -11.52 10.00 -10.21
CA TYR A 196 -10.61 11.06 -10.61
C TYR A 196 -9.61 10.47 -11.60
N GLN A 197 -9.71 10.92 -12.85
CA GLN A 197 -8.78 10.55 -13.90
C GLN A 197 -7.61 11.53 -13.91
N ILE A 198 -6.39 11.04 -13.64
CA ILE A 198 -5.19 11.88 -13.52
C ILE A 198 -4.13 11.38 -14.50
N TYR A 199 -3.56 12.32 -15.25
CA TYR A 199 -2.45 12.07 -16.17
C TYR A 199 -1.15 12.50 -15.49
N GLN A 200 -0.26 11.55 -15.24
CA GLN A 200 1.03 11.81 -14.59
C GLN A 200 2.17 11.79 -15.62
N ASN A 201 3.06 12.76 -15.53
CA ASN A 201 4.30 12.90 -16.29
C ASN A 201 5.52 13.06 -15.36
N VAL A 202 6.72 13.09 -15.94
CA VAL A 202 7.98 13.24 -15.19
C VAL A 202 7.98 14.53 -14.36
N GLY A 203 8.31 14.41 -13.09
CA GLY A 203 8.27 15.50 -12.11
C GLY A 203 6.97 15.58 -11.31
N ASP A 204 5.89 14.97 -11.78
CA ASP A 204 4.61 14.98 -11.06
C ASP A 204 4.64 14.04 -9.85
N CYS A 205 4.06 14.52 -8.75
CA CYS A 205 3.84 13.75 -7.53
C CYS A 205 2.34 13.53 -7.31
N ILE A 206 1.91 12.27 -7.25
CA ILE A 206 0.53 11.89 -6.97
C ILE A 206 0.39 11.47 -5.52
N PHE A 207 -0.52 12.10 -4.79
CA PHE A 207 -0.88 11.75 -3.43
C PHE A 207 -2.09 10.83 -3.42
N ILE A 208 -1.99 9.72 -2.68
CA ILE A 208 -3.08 8.76 -2.45
C ILE A 208 -3.38 8.74 -0.95
N PRO A 209 -4.47 9.37 -0.50
CA PRO A 209 -4.90 9.28 0.88
C PRO A 209 -5.35 7.86 1.24
N ALA A 210 -5.12 7.43 2.49
CA ALA A 210 -5.59 6.15 2.97
C ALA A 210 -7.11 6.02 2.81
N GLY A 211 -7.55 4.88 2.27
CA GLY A 211 -8.96 4.58 2.00
C GLY A 211 -9.41 4.87 0.58
N CYS A 212 -8.65 5.65 -0.20
CA CYS A 212 -8.94 5.86 -1.61
C CYS A 212 -8.48 4.65 -2.43
N ALA A 213 -9.42 3.93 -3.04
CA ALA A 213 -9.06 2.87 -3.98
C ALA A 213 -8.45 3.49 -5.26
N TYR A 214 -7.49 2.82 -5.89
CA TYR A 214 -6.90 3.32 -7.12
C TYR A 214 -6.36 2.19 -8.01
N GLN A 215 -6.17 2.52 -9.29
CA GLN A 215 -5.56 1.66 -10.30
C GLN A 215 -4.72 2.48 -11.27
N VAL A 216 -3.74 1.84 -11.91
CA VAL A 216 -2.73 2.54 -12.72
C VAL A 216 -2.50 1.84 -14.05
N LEU A 217 -2.36 2.63 -15.11
CA LEU A 217 -1.97 2.17 -16.44
C LEU A 217 -0.78 3.00 -16.93
N ASN A 218 0.39 2.38 -16.98
CA ASN A 218 1.58 2.98 -17.58
C ASN A 218 1.41 2.94 -19.10
N LEU A 219 1.50 4.09 -19.76
CA LEU A 219 1.43 4.25 -21.21
C LEU A 219 2.82 4.41 -21.84
N SER A 220 3.85 4.44 -21.00
CA SER A 220 5.26 4.51 -21.34
C SER A 220 6.05 3.62 -20.37
N ASN A 221 7.30 3.34 -20.70
CA ASN A 221 8.22 2.69 -19.76
C ASN A 221 8.60 3.71 -18.68
N CYS A 222 8.29 3.39 -17.43
CA CYS A 222 8.32 4.35 -16.33
C CYS A 222 9.15 3.85 -15.15
N ILE A 223 9.78 4.83 -14.47
CA ILE A 223 10.36 4.65 -13.15
C ILE A 223 9.64 5.61 -12.21
N GLN A 224 9.03 5.05 -11.17
CA GLN A 224 8.36 5.79 -10.11
C GLN A 224 9.01 5.45 -8.77
N VAL A 225 9.06 6.41 -7.87
CA VAL A 225 9.46 6.17 -6.49
C VAL A 225 8.31 6.56 -5.59
N SER A 226 7.91 5.65 -4.70
CA SER A 226 6.81 5.84 -3.77
C SER A 226 7.29 5.78 -2.34
N THR A 227 6.60 6.47 -1.45
CA THR A 227 6.73 6.25 -0.01
C THR A 227 5.35 6.37 0.63
N GLY A 228 5.12 5.55 1.64
CA GLY A 228 3.98 5.68 2.54
C GLY A 228 4.31 6.57 3.73
N TYR A 229 3.28 7.14 4.33
CA TYR A 229 3.33 7.94 5.56
C TYR A 229 1.98 7.84 6.27
N ILE A 230 1.92 8.26 7.54
CA ILE A 230 0.67 8.28 8.30
C ILE A 230 0.40 9.71 8.73
N SER A 231 -0.56 10.36 8.07
CA SER A 231 -1.04 11.68 8.48
C SER A 231 -2.06 11.60 9.63
N PRO A 232 -2.10 12.59 10.54
CA PRO A 232 -3.13 12.71 11.57
C PRO A 232 -4.55 12.60 11.01
N GLU A 233 -4.80 13.23 9.85
CA GLU A 233 -6.10 13.38 9.19
C GLU A 233 -6.70 12.05 8.72
N ARG A 234 -5.87 11.01 8.54
CA ARG A 234 -6.28 9.71 8.01
C ARG A 234 -6.09 8.54 8.96
N THR A 235 -5.70 8.80 10.21
CA THR A 235 -5.53 7.78 11.26
C THR A 235 -6.73 6.85 11.42
N TYR A 236 -7.96 7.38 11.33
CA TYR A 236 -9.18 6.58 11.40
C TYR A 236 -9.29 5.62 10.20
N GLN A 237 -9.12 6.12 8.98
CA GLN A 237 -9.14 5.31 7.75
C GLN A 237 -8.04 4.25 7.78
N CYS A 238 -6.82 4.61 8.16
CA CYS A 238 -5.70 3.67 8.31
C CYS A 238 -6.03 2.55 9.31
N THR A 239 -6.68 2.88 10.44
CA THR A 239 -7.09 1.90 11.45
C THR A 239 -8.19 0.97 10.94
N GLN A 240 -9.18 1.49 10.20
CA GLN A 240 -10.22 0.67 9.58
C GLN A 240 -9.63 -0.30 8.57
N LEU A 241 -8.77 0.19 7.67
CA LEU A 241 -8.09 -0.64 6.68
C LEU A 241 -7.21 -1.71 7.33
N ALA A 242 -6.40 -1.36 8.32
CA ALA A 242 -5.62 -2.34 9.07
C ALA A 242 -6.51 -3.44 9.68
N SER A 243 -7.70 -3.09 10.18
CA SER A 243 -8.69 -4.08 10.63
C SER A 243 -9.23 -4.96 9.50
N GLU A 244 -9.53 -4.38 8.33
CA GLU A 244 -9.97 -5.12 7.14
C GLU A 244 -8.92 -6.15 6.70
N PHE A 245 -7.65 -5.75 6.59
CA PHE A 245 -6.56 -6.65 6.19
C PHE A 245 -6.38 -7.82 7.16
N ARG A 246 -6.45 -7.56 8.49
CA ARG A 246 -6.41 -8.61 9.52
C ARG A 246 -7.57 -9.61 9.43
N LYS A 247 -8.73 -9.21 8.87
CA LYS A 247 -9.91 -10.08 8.69
C LYS A 247 -9.83 -10.95 7.43
N LEU A 248 -8.88 -10.71 6.53
CA LEU A 248 -8.67 -11.55 5.35
C LEU A 248 -8.33 -13.00 5.75
N PRO A 249 -8.45 -13.98 4.84
CA PRO A 249 -8.03 -15.34 5.13
C PRO A 249 -6.55 -15.40 5.55
N LYS A 250 -6.17 -16.26 6.50
CA LYS A 250 -4.78 -16.36 6.99
C LYS A 250 -3.73 -16.65 5.91
N LYS A 251 -4.13 -17.28 4.81
CA LYS A 251 -3.25 -17.58 3.67
C LYS A 251 -3.18 -16.42 2.66
N HIS A 252 -3.99 -15.38 2.85
CA HIS A 252 -3.97 -14.20 2.00
C HIS A 252 -2.69 -13.41 2.27
N TYR A 253 -1.97 -13.04 1.20
CA TYR A 253 -0.66 -12.38 1.29
C TYR A 253 -0.69 -11.02 2.02
N GLN A 254 -1.85 -10.35 2.04
CA GLN A 254 -2.08 -9.10 2.75
C GLN A 254 -2.60 -9.25 4.20
N ASN A 255 -2.70 -10.46 4.77
CA ASN A 255 -3.33 -10.67 6.09
C ASN A 255 -2.53 -10.13 7.30
N ASN A 256 -1.41 -9.46 7.10
CA ASN A 256 -0.53 -9.02 8.19
C ASN A 256 -0.84 -7.58 8.63
N ASP A 257 -0.41 -7.21 9.84
CA ASP A 257 -0.40 -5.81 10.28
C ASP A 257 0.75 -5.07 9.59
N LEU A 258 0.52 -4.72 8.33
CA LEU A 258 1.56 -4.20 7.43
C LEU A 258 2.10 -2.83 7.85
N ALA A 259 1.36 -2.06 8.66
CA ALA A 259 1.71 -0.67 8.96
C ALA A 259 1.75 -0.34 10.46
N GLN A 260 1.35 -1.23 11.37
CA GLN A 260 1.35 -0.98 12.83
C GLN A 260 0.68 0.36 13.21
N VAL A 261 -0.37 0.75 12.49
CA VAL A 261 -1.00 2.08 12.57
C VAL A 261 -1.35 2.48 14.02
N GLN A 262 -1.86 1.52 14.80
CA GLN A 262 -2.26 1.74 16.19
C GLN A 262 -1.07 2.12 17.08
N ASN A 263 0.11 1.55 16.83
CA ASN A 263 1.33 1.90 17.56
C ASN A 263 1.76 3.32 17.20
N HIS A 264 1.79 3.68 15.92
CA HIS A 264 2.12 5.04 15.49
C HIS A 264 1.20 6.09 16.14
N ILE A 265 -0.10 5.84 16.20
CA ILE A 265 -1.07 6.72 16.87
C ILE A 265 -0.79 6.82 18.37
N LEU A 266 -0.54 5.69 19.03
CA LEU A 266 -0.29 5.66 20.47
C LEU A 266 0.98 6.43 20.86
N PHE A 267 2.09 6.18 20.17
CA PHE A 267 3.38 6.82 20.49
C PHE A 267 3.37 8.31 20.14
N SER A 268 2.77 8.71 19.02
CA SER A 268 2.62 10.13 18.67
C SER A 268 1.78 10.89 19.68
N ASN A 269 0.63 10.35 20.10
CA ASN A 269 -0.20 10.96 21.14
C ASN A 269 0.54 11.04 22.49
N SER A 270 1.27 9.99 22.88
CA SER A 270 2.04 10.00 24.13
C SER A 270 3.09 11.11 24.15
N GLN A 271 3.82 11.28 23.05
CA GLN A 271 4.81 12.36 22.92
C GLN A 271 4.15 13.74 22.89
N CYS A 272 3.01 13.89 22.21
CA CYS A 272 2.27 15.15 22.22
C CYS A 272 1.82 15.53 23.63
N ILE A 273 1.27 14.58 24.39
CA ILE A 273 0.82 14.79 25.77
C ILE A 273 2.02 15.15 26.67
N SER A 274 3.15 14.45 26.55
CA SER A 274 4.33 14.72 27.39
C SER A 274 4.86 16.14 27.17
N ILE A 275 4.87 16.60 25.91
CA ILE A 275 5.25 17.98 25.57
C ILE A 275 4.26 19.00 26.15
N LEU A 276 2.96 18.76 26.00
CA LEU A 276 1.91 19.67 26.50
C LEU A 276 1.89 19.75 28.04
N GLU A 277 2.16 18.65 28.72
CA GLU A 277 2.24 18.59 30.18
C GLU A 277 3.60 19.02 30.76
N ASN A 278 4.59 19.28 29.90
CA ASN A 278 5.98 19.54 30.29
C ASN A 278 6.56 18.45 31.21
N ASN A 279 6.29 17.18 30.86
CA ASN A 279 6.68 15.98 31.60
C ASN A 279 7.47 15.01 30.70
N ASP A 280 8.16 14.05 31.31
CA ASP A 280 8.77 12.93 30.60
C ASP A 280 7.71 12.03 29.93
N ASN A 281 8.11 11.31 28.88
CA ASN A 281 7.22 10.43 28.12
C ASN A 281 6.97 9.13 28.91
N LYS A 282 6.02 9.20 29.85
CA LYS A 282 5.65 8.10 30.76
C LYS A 282 5.37 6.77 30.07
N LEU A 283 4.83 6.77 28.84
CA LEU A 283 4.59 5.54 28.09
C LEU A 283 5.91 4.89 27.66
N LEU A 284 6.82 5.69 27.10
CA LEU A 284 8.16 5.21 26.74
C LEU A 284 8.88 4.69 27.98
N ASP A 285 8.89 5.49 29.06
CA ASP A 285 9.55 5.11 30.32
C ASP A 285 8.98 3.81 30.88
N PHE A 286 7.66 3.63 30.81
CA PHE A 286 6.98 2.42 31.27
C PHE A 286 7.37 1.18 30.46
N ILE A 287 7.52 1.31 29.14
CA ILE A 287 7.86 0.17 28.27
C ILE A 287 9.37 -0.14 28.34
N GLU A 288 10.22 0.90 28.42
CA GLU A 288 11.68 0.75 28.48
C GLU A 288 12.17 0.35 29.87
N SER A 289 11.40 0.60 30.93
CA SER A 289 11.70 0.13 32.28
C SER A 289 11.36 -1.37 32.41
N PRO A 290 12.34 -2.27 32.61
CA PRO A 290 12.05 -3.66 32.91
C PRO A 290 11.34 -3.74 34.26
N GLN A 291 10.02 -3.91 34.26
CA GLN A 291 9.31 -4.24 35.49
C GLN A 291 9.79 -5.61 35.97
N LYS A 292 10.61 -5.64 37.03
CA LYS A 292 10.74 -6.85 37.85
C LYS A 292 9.31 -7.27 38.22
N PRO A 293 8.91 -8.53 37.99
CA PRO A 293 7.57 -8.96 38.32
C PRO A 293 7.35 -8.70 39.82
N LYS A 294 6.50 -7.72 40.14
CA LYS A 294 6.05 -7.53 41.52
C LYS A 294 5.33 -8.82 41.88
N LYS A 295 5.89 -9.60 42.82
CA LYS A 295 5.19 -10.70 43.47
C LYS A 295 3.93 -10.09 44.09
N SER A 296 2.80 -10.15 43.38
CA SER A 296 1.52 -9.74 43.95
C SER A 296 1.22 -10.73 45.07
N ARG A 297 1.15 -10.19 46.29
CA ARG A 297 0.65 -10.90 47.45
C ARG A 297 -0.81 -11.25 47.13
N ILE A 298 -1.10 -12.53 46.95
CA ILE A 298 -2.47 -13.01 46.72
C ILE A 298 -3.26 -12.69 47.98
N ILE A 299 -4.04 -11.61 47.95
CA ILE A 299 -5.11 -11.38 48.91
C ILE A 299 -6.28 -12.21 48.39
N ARG A 300 -6.58 -13.34 49.04
CA ARG A 300 -7.79 -14.11 48.79
C ARG A 300 -8.99 -13.27 49.24
N GLN A 301 -9.65 -12.59 48.30
CA GLN A 301 -11.04 -12.20 48.47
C GLN A 301 -11.91 -13.28 47.83
N THR A 302 -12.63 -14.00 48.68
CA THR A 302 -13.68 -14.95 48.31
C THR A 302 -14.91 -14.19 47.86
N THR A 303 -15.35 -14.40 46.61
CA THR A 303 -16.72 -14.14 46.12
C THR A 303 -16.97 -14.99 44.87
N PRO A 304 -18.23 -15.36 44.56
CA PRO A 304 -18.61 -16.67 44.07
C PRO A 304 -18.42 -16.89 42.56
N GLU A 305 -18.31 -18.16 42.20
CA GLU A 305 -18.18 -18.71 40.85
C GLU A 305 -19.26 -18.19 39.89
N TYR A 306 -18.82 -17.56 38.79
CA TYR A 306 -19.51 -17.64 37.51
C TYR A 306 -18.49 -18.10 36.47
N ASP A 307 -18.76 -19.29 35.93
CA ASP A 307 -17.91 -20.05 35.02
C ASP A 307 -17.88 -19.40 33.63
N ILE A 308 -16.76 -18.78 33.27
CA ILE A 308 -16.44 -18.37 31.89
C ILE A 308 -15.16 -19.11 31.47
N ASN A 309 -15.22 -20.44 31.45
CA ASN A 309 -14.32 -21.24 30.64
C ASN A 309 -14.76 -21.16 29.17
N ARG A 310 -14.17 -20.23 28.41
CA ARG A 310 -13.87 -20.39 26.97
C ARG A 310 -13.19 -19.13 26.44
N TYR A 311 -11.91 -18.90 26.72
CA TYR A 311 -10.95 -18.26 25.81
C TYR A 311 -9.55 -18.41 26.41
N SER A 312 -8.96 -19.60 26.25
CA SER A 312 -7.56 -19.83 26.60
C SER A 312 -6.63 -19.18 25.56
N PHE A 313 -6.09 -18.00 25.88
CA PHE A 313 -4.91 -17.45 25.20
C PHE A 313 -3.68 -18.30 25.57
N ARG A 314 -3.29 -19.22 24.68
CA ARG A 314 -1.99 -19.91 24.80
C ARG A 314 -0.89 -18.99 24.29
N LYS A 315 -0.11 -18.44 25.23
CA LYS A 315 1.26 -17.99 25.01
C LYS A 315 2.06 -19.12 24.34
N ARG A 316 2.66 -18.86 23.18
CA ARG A 316 3.75 -19.69 22.64
C ARG A 316 4.93 -18.79 22.29
N THR A 317 5.85 -18.71 23.23
CA THR A 317 7.27 -18.52 22.97
C THR A 317 7.81 -19.77 22.26
N LYS A 318 8.55 -19.59 21.15
CA LYS A 318 9.68 -20.42 20.71
C LYS A 318 10.20 -19.90 19.35
N LEU A 319 11.17 -19.00 19.45
CA LEU A 319 12.28 -18.92 18.50
C LEU A 319 13.16 -20.17 18.71
N ASP A 320 13.95 -20.54 17.69
CA ASP A 320 14.88 -21.68 17.60
C ASP A 320 14.28 -23.02 17.16
N LYS A 321 14.19 -23.18 15.83
CA LYS A 321 14.79 -24.29 15.07
C LYS A 321 14.61 -24.03 13.57
N TYR A 322 15.64 -24.38 12.80
CA TYR A 322 15.79 -24.38 11.33
C TYR A 322 16.77 -23.32 10.80
N LEU A 323 18.06 -23.69 10.89
CA LEU A 323 19.03 -23.47 9.82
C LEU A 323 18.54 -24.17 8.53
#